data_AF-A0A7S3NCZ8-F1
#
_entry.id   AF-A0A7S3NCZ8-F1
#
_cell.length_a   1.000
_cell.length_b   1.000
_cell.length_c   1.000
_cell.angle_alpha   90.00
_cell.angle_beta   90.00
_cell.angle_gamma   90.00
#
_symmetry.space_group_name_H-M   'P 1'
#
loop_
_entity.id
_entity.type
_entity.pdbx_description
1 polymer ?
#
loop_
_entity_poly.entity_id
_entity_poly.type
_entity_poly.pdbx_seq_one_letter_code
_entity_poly.pdbx_strand_id
1 'polypeptide(L)'
;MSERLAYHIASLFVTDALIIHRGHTDYDENLTNHFENLNTSNWNSVRFKPPPALDSDIGWRVEFRVMDVQITDFENAAMITMLNLVVMVLTEFEVNVSLPISLNDINMERAHEADAILKKKFWFRKNIVKGEDYTENKHLKHC
;
A
#
# COMPACT_ATOMS: atom_id res chain seq x y z
N MET A 1 3.69 -7.00 19.12
CA MET A 1 3.70 -6.95 17.64
C MET A 1 3.62 -8.36 17.10
N SER A 2 2.85 -8.63 16.04
CA SER A 2 2.83 -9.96 15.41
C SER A 2 4.16 -10.24 14.69
N GLU A 3 4.53 -11.51 14.54
CA GLU A 3 5.78 -11.90 13.85
C GLU A 3 5.89 -11.31 12.44
N ARG A 4 4.78 -11.31 11.67
CA ARG A 4 4.75 -10.76 10.31
C ARG A 4 5.00 -9.25 10.27
N LEU A 5 4.39 -8.50 11.20
CA LEU A 5 4.63 -7.06 11.28
C LEU A 5 6.05 -6.76 11.76
N ALA A 6 6.58 -7.57 12.68
CA ALA A 6 7.97 -7.46 13.13
C ALA A 6 8.96 -7.67 11.98
N TYR A 7 8.73 -8.69 11.15
CA TYR A 7 9.55 -8.95 9.97
C TYR A 7 9.49 -7.80 8.95
N HIS A 8 8.29 -7.25 8.71
CA HIS A 8 8.15 -6.09 7.85
C HIS A 8 8.95 -4.89 8.37
N ILE A 9 8.82 -4.54 9.65
CA ILE A 9 9.59 -3.45 10.23
C ILE A 9 11.09 -3.74 10.17
N ALA A 10 11.53 -4.95 10.56
CA ALA A 10 12.94 -5.34 10.50
C ALA A 10 13.54 -5.20 9.09
N SER A 11 12.76 -5.49 8.04
CA SER A 11 13.22 -5.33 6.66
C SER A 11 13.53 -3.88 6.27
N LEU A 12 12.87 -2.88 6.90
CA LEU A 12 13.18 -1.45 6.70
C LEU A 12 14.51 -1.04 7.34
N PHE A 13 14.96 -1.75 8.39
CA PHE A 13 16.22 -1.46 9.09
C PHE A 13 17.45 -2.08 8.43
N VAL A 14 17.28 -2.75 7.28
CA VAL A 14 18.42 -3.22 6.47
C VAL A 14 19.12 -2.06 5.76
N THR A 15 18.43 -0.93 5.59
CA THR A 15 18.97 0.28 4.96
C THR A 15 19.45 1.29 6.00
N ASP A 16 20.58 1.93 5.74
CA ASP A 16 21.09 3.03 6.55
C ASP A 16 20.23 4.31 6.38
N ALA A 17 20.18 5.14 7.43
CA ALA A 17 19.59 6.47 7.34
C ALA A 17 20.47 7.40 6.50
N LEU A 18 20.06 7.66 5.26
CA LEU A 18 20.86 8.43 4.29
C LEU A 18 20.89 9.94 4.57
N ILE A 19 19.85 10.49 5.19
CA ILE A 19 19.70 11.93 5.43
C ILE A 19 19.27 12.15 6.87
N ILE A 20 20.09 12.87 7.63
CA ILE A 20 19.77 13.34 8.99
C ILE A 20 20.08 14.83 9.06
N HIS A 21 19.08 15.63 9.43
CA HIS A 21 19.25 17.07 9.58
C HIS A 21 20.00 17.40 10.87
N ARG A 22 20.87 18.41 10.80
CA ARG A 22 21.60 18.92 11.98
C ARG A 22 20.59 19.44 13.01
N GLY A 23 20.70 18.97 14.27
CA GLY A 23 19.77 19.30 15.35
C GLY A 23 18.62 18.31 15.53
N HIS A 24 18.52 17.28 14.70
CA HIS A 24 17.55 16.18 14.84
C HIS A 24 18.24 14.85 15.18
N THR A 25 19.38 14.91 15.88
CA THR A 25 20.10 13.71 16.36
C THR A 25 19.57 13.20 17.70
N ASP A 26 19.00 14.10 18.50
CA ASP A 26 18.49 13.74 19.81
C ASP A 26 17.18 12.95 19.70
N TYR A 27 17.00 12.01 20.62
CA TYR A 27 15.80 11.19 20.68
C TYR A 27 14.72 11.92 21.50
N ASP A 28 13.52 12.02 20.92
CA ASP A 28 12.30 12.44 21.60
C ASP A 28 11.24 11.37 21.36
N GLU A 29 10.72 10.80 22.45
CA GLU A 29 9.72 9.72 22.42
C GLU A 29 8.37 10.15 21.81
N ASN A 30 8.11 11.45 21.74
CA ASN A 30 6.88 12.00 21.16
C ASN A 30 7.00 12.21 19.64
N LEU A 31 8.22 12.08 19.08
CA LEU A 31 8.48 12.30 17.66
C LEU A 31 8.72 10.98 16.92
N THR A 32 8.18 10.91 15.70
CA THR A 32 8.37 9.78 14.78
C THR A 32 9.46 10.04 13.74
N ASN A 33 10.17 11.16 13.83
CA ASN A 33 11.15 11.63 12.84
C ASN A 33 12.25 10.60 12.52
N HIS A 34 12.80 9.92 13.55
CA HIS A 34 13.82 8.90 13.35
C HIS A 34 13.30 7.69 12.58
N PHE A 35 12.07 7.28 12.86
CA PHE A 35 11.41 6.21 12.12
C PHE A 35 11.06 6.66 10.70
N GLU A 36 10.55 7.88 10.52
CA GLU A 36 10.22 8.43 9.22
C GLU A 36 11.47 8.58 8.33
N ASN A 37 12.66 8.88 8.88
CA ASN A 37 13.91 8.89 8.10
C ASN A 37 14.19 7.53 7.42
N LEU A 38 13.91 6.42 8.12
CA LEU A 38 14.04 5.07 7.55
C LEU A 38 12.87 4.72 6.63
N ASN A 39 11.64 5.02 7.05
CA ASN A 39 10.44 4.65 6.30
C ASN A 39 10.30 5.44 4.98
N THR A 40 10.78 6.69 4.93
CA THR A 40 10.71 7.55 3.74
C THR A 40 11.78 7.25 2.71
N SER A 41 12.90 6.65 3.12
CA SER A 41 13.99 6.22 2.24
C SER A 41 13.80 4.80 1.69
N ASN A 42 12.77 4.08 2.14
CA ASN A 42 12.34 2.79 1.58
C ASN A 42 11.19 2.98 0.58
N TRP A 43 11.52 3.07 -0.71
CA TRP A 43 10.56 3.34 -1.79
C TRP A 43 9.96 2.07 -2.40
N ASN A 44 9.04 1.44 -1.67
CA ASN A 44 8.25 0.30 -2.17
C ASN A 44 7.03 0.74 -2.99
N SER A 45 6.42 -0.20 -3.73
CA SER A 45 5.18 0.01 -4.50
C SER A 45 3.97 0.43 -3.65
N VAL A 46 3.94 0.00 -2.38
CA VAL A 46 2.95 0.39 -1.37
C VAL A 46 3.68 0.71 -0.09
N ARG A 47 3.29 1.77 0.61
CA ARG A 47 3.89 2.16 1.89
C ARG A 47 2.87 2.09 3.02
N PHE A 48 3.25 1.42 4.10
CA PHE A 48 2.51 1.41 5.36
C PHE A 48 2.96 2.58 6.22
N LYS A 49 2.03 3.43 6.65
CA LYS A 49 2.32 4.66 7.39
C LYS A 49 1.68 4.62 8.78
N PRO A 50 2.48 4.69 9.86
CA PRO A 50 1.92 4.86 11.18
C PRO A 50 1.28 6.25 11.35
N PRO A 51 0.49 6.43 12.43
CA PRO A 51 0.13 7.75 12.93
C PRO A 51 1.38 8.63 13.10
N PRO A 52 1.32 9.92 12.75
CA PRO A 52 2.50 10.79 12.78
C PRO A 52 2.95 11.16 14.20
N ALA A 53 2.04 11.09 15.18
CA ALA A 53 2.31 11.30 16.60
C ALA A 53 1.32 10.46 17.43
N LEU A 54 1.64 10.25 18.70
CA LEU A 54 0.79 9.49 19.63
C LEU A 54 -0.57 10.15 19.88
N ASP A 55 -0.62 11.48 19.82
CA ASP A 55 -1.80 12.32 20.04
C ASP A 55 -2.46 12.79 18.73
N SER A 56 -2.06 12.22 17.59
CA SER A 56 -2.61 12.63 16.29
C SER A 56 -4.00 12.05 16.02
N ASP A 57 -4.90 12.89 15.50
CA ASP A 57 -6.19 12.45 14.93
C ASP A 57 -6.03 11.59 13.66
N ILE A 58 -4.82 11.52 13.10
CA ILE A 58 -4.52 10.77 11.88
C ILE A 58 -4.15 9.33 12.21
N GLY A 59 -5.00 8.38 11.79
CA GLY A 59 -4.76 6.95 11.96
C GLY A 59 -3.69 6.33 11.05
N TRP A 60 -3.65 5.00 11.06
CA TRP A 60 -2.82 4.19 10.15
C TRP A 60 -3.26 4.38 8.70
N ARG A 61 -2.28 4.52 7.81
CA ARG A 61 -2.54 4.78 6.38
C ARG A 61 -1.75 3.83 5.50
N VAL A 62 -2.28 3.65 4.30
CA VAL A 62 -1.62 2.94 3.21
C VAL A 62 -1.48 3.93 2.05
N GLU A 63 -0.30 4.01 1.46
CA GLU A 63 -0.04 4.83 0.29
C GLU A 63 0.24 3.92 -0.92
N PHE A 64 -0.54 4.10 -1.99
CA PHE A 64 -0.38 3.40 -3.26
C PHE A 64 0.50 4.22 -4.21
N ARG A 65 1.59 3.64 -4.71
CA ARG A 65 2.67 4.41 -5.38
C ARG A 65 3.01 3.96 -6.80
N VAL A 66 2.20 3.07 -7.38
CA VAL A 66 2.50 2.47 -8.70
C VAL A 66 1.79 3.13 -9.88
N MET A 67 0.90 4.10 -9.65
CA MET A 67 0.23 4.80 -10.75
C MET A 67 1.14 5.88 -11.32
N ASP A 68 1.31 5.87 -12.64
CA ASP A 68 1.95 6.95 -13.37
C ASP A 68 1.02 8.17 -13.48
N VAL A 69 1.61 9.36 -13.53
CA VAL A 69 0.89 10.60 -13.80
C VAL A 69 0.43 10.63 -15.25
N GLN A 70 -0.83 11.00 -15.47
CA GLN A 70 -1.43 11.15 -16.80
C GLN A 70 -1.33 12.60 -17.27
N ILE A 71 -1.50 12.83 -18.57
CA ILE A 71 -1.30 14.15 -19.20
C ILE A 71 -2.35 15.15 -18.71
N THR A 72 -3.60 14.70 -18.53
CA THR A 72 -4.71 15.58 -18.17
C THR A 72 -5.16 15.39 -16.72
N ASP A 73 -5.67 16.47 -16.12
CA ASP A 73 -6.28 16.42 -14.79
C ASP A 73 -7.47 15.45 -14.73
N PHE A 74 -8.21 15.34 -15.83
CA PHE A 74 -9.33 14.41 -15.94
C PHE A 74 -8.88 12.96 -15.86
N GLU A 75 -7.84 12.56 -16.60
CA GLU A 75 -7.30 11.20 -16.54
C GLU A 75 -6.75 10.87 -15.15
N ASN A 76 -6.03 11.81 -14.53
CA ASN A 76 -5.55 11.65 -13.15
C ASN A 76 -6.72 11.50 -12.16
N ALA A 77 -7.75 12.33 -12.26
CA ALA A 77 -8.95 12.24 -11.41
C ALA A 77 -9.70 10.92 -11.61
N ALA A 78 -9.77 10.42 -12.85
CA ALA A 78 -10.38 9.14 -13.17
C ALA A 78 -9.63 7.97 -12.52
N MET A 79 -8.30 7.95 -12.62
CA MET A 79 -7.46 6.91 -12.00
C MET A 79 -7.55 6.92 -10.47
N ILE A 80 -7.53 8.11 -9.85
CA ILE A 80 -7.71 8.26 -8.39
C ILE A 80 -9.10 7.78 -7.95
N THR A 81 -10.14 8.15 -8.70
CA THR A 81 -11.52 7.71 -8.40
C THR A 81 -11.66 6.19 -8.52
N MET A 82 -11.07 5.59 -9.56
CA MET A 82 -11.03 4.14 -9.73
C MET A 82 -10.35 3.45 -8.55
N LEU A 83 -9.18 3.94 -8.12
CA LEU A 83 -8.47 3.39 -6.96
C LEU A 83 -9.32 3.48 -5.69
N ASN A 84 -10.00 4.61 -5.45
CA ASN A 84 -10.90 4.76 -4.31
C ASN A 84 -12.03 3.72 -4.32
N LEU A 85 -12.64 3.47 -5.47
CA LEU A 85 -13.66 2.42 -5.61
C LEU A 85 -13.09 1.03 -5.31
N VAL A 86 -11.88 0.73 -5.79
CA VAL A 86 -11.19 -0.54 -5.48
C VAL A 86 -10.94 -0.68 -3.98
N VAL A 87 -10.45 0.37 -3.32
CA VAL A 87 -10.22 0.37 -1.87
C VAL A 87 -11.53 0.15 -1.12
N MET A 88 -12.62 0.83 -1.50
CA MET A 88 -13.94 0.61 -0.92
C MET A 88 -14.38 -0.86 -1.06
N VAL A 89 -14.15 -1.48 -2.23
CA VAL A 89 -14.48 -2.90 -2.42
C VAL A 89 -13.65 -3.80 -1.49
N LEU A 90 -12.36 -3.52 -1.35
CA LEU A 90 -11.45 -4.30 -0.49
C LEU A 90 -11.80 -4.17 1.00
N THR A 91 -12.32 -3.03 1.45
CA THR A 91 -12.67 -2.80 2.86
C THR A 91 -14.06 -3.33 3.20
N GLU A 92 -15.06 -3.04 2.35
CA GLU A 92 -16.47 -3.30 2.62
C GLU A 92 -16.87 -4.77 2.41
N PHE A 93 -16.20 -5.48 1.50
CA PHE A 93 -16.53 -6.86 1.15
C PHE A 93 -15.51 -7.87 1.66
N GLU A 94 -15.92 -9.13 1.79
CA GLU A 94 -15.02 -10.25 2.10
C GLU A 94 -14.30 -10.77 0.85
N VAL A 95 -13.46 -9.90 0.29
CA VAL A 95 -12.62 -10.25 -0.87
C VAL A 95 -11.20 -10.60 -0.43
N ASN A 96 -10.68 -11.70 -0.96
CA ASN A 96 -9.29 -12.08 -0.83
C ASN A 96 -8.61 -11.89 -2.18
N VAL A 97 -7.73 -10.89 -2.28
CA VAL A 97 -6.91 -10.62 -3.47
C VAL A 97 -5.44 -11.03 -3.28
N SER A 98 -5.14 -11.77 -2.21
CA SER A 98 -3.75 -12.14 -1.87
C SER A 98 -3.15 -13.04 -2.94
N LEU A 99 -1.91 -12.71 -3.34
CA LEU A 99 -1.08 -13.43 -4.30
C LEU A 99 0.32 -13.63 -3.68
N PRO A 100 1.00 -14.78 -3.91
CA PRO A 100 2.41 -14.92 -3.55
C PRO A 100 3.26 -13.76 -4.13
N ILE A 101 4.16 -13.20 -3.31
CA ILE A 101 4.97 -12.04 -3.71
C ILE A 101 5.79 -12.33 -4.97
N SER A 102 6.28 -13.56 -5.14
CA SER A 102 7.03 -13.98 -6.33
C SER A 102 6.24 -13.89 -7.64
N LEU A 103 4.90 -14.06 -7.59
CA LEU A 103 4.05 -13.86 -8.78
C LEU A 103 3.78 -12.38 -9.02
N ASN A 104 3.74 -11.57 -7.96
CA ASN A 104 3.68 -10.13 -8.08
C ASN A 104 4.96 -9.55 -8.67
N ASP A 105 6.13 -10.09 -8.32
CA ASP A 105 7.42 -9.68 -8.90
C ASP A 105 7.44 -9.92 -10.43
N ILE A 106 6.92 -11.08 -10.87
CA ILE A 106 6.74 -11.37 -12.31
C ILE A 106 5.76 -10.38 -12.96
N ASN A 107 4.70 -9.98 -12.25
CA ASN A 107 3.78 -8.96 -12.77
C ASN A 107 4.47 -7.61 -12.91
N MET A 108 5.28 -7.20 -11.94
CA MET A 108 6.04 -5.95 -12.00
C MET A 108 7.02 -5.96 -13.17
N GLU A 109 7.74 -7.06 -13.40
CA GLU A 109 8.63 -7.20 -14.56
C GLU A 109 7.87 -7.06 -15.89
N ARG A 110 6.75 -7.77 -16.04
CA ARG A 110 5.90 -7.71 -17.25
C ARG A 110 5.29 -6.33 -17.48
N ALA A 111 4.98 -5.58 -16.41
CA ALA A 111 4.36 -4.27 -16.51
C ALA A 111 5.27 -3.23 -17.19
N HIS A 112 6.59 -3.43 -17.16
CA HIS A 112 7.55 -2.53 -17.80
C HIS A 112 7.73 -2.79 -19.31
N GLU A 113 7.18 -3.89 -19.84
CA GLU A 113 7.34 -4.22 -21.26
C GLU A 113 6.48 -3.33 -22.17
N ALA A 114 6.99 -3.05 -23.38
CA ALA A 114 6.23 -2.30 -24.38
C ALA A 114 4.92 -3.02 -24.75
N ASP A 115 3.84 -2.26 -24.84
CA ASP A 115 2.47 -2.76 -25.07
C ASP A 115 2.02 -3.83 -24.06
N ALA A 116 2.53 -3.81 -22.82
CA ALA A 116 2.19 -4.81 -21.80
C ALA A 116 0.67 -4.94 -21.57
N ILE A 117 -0.05 -3.81 -21.61
CA ILE A 117 -1.51 -3.77 -21.47
C ILE A 117 -2.25 -4.57 -22.56
N LEU A 118 -1.69 -4.68 -23.77
CA LEU A 118 -2.30 -5.38 -24.89
C LEU A 118 -1.78 -6.82 -25.06
N LYS A 119 -0.51 -7.06 -24.72
CA LYS A 119 0.20 -8.29 -25.10
C LYS A 119 0.49 -9.22 -23.93
N LYS A 120 0.62 -8.69 -22.71
CA LYS A 120 1.06 -9.48 -21.55
C LYS A 120 -0.12 -9.98 -20.74
N LYS A 121 0.14 -11.06 -20.01
CA LYS A 121 -0.81 -11.65 -19.06
C LYS A 121 -0.27 -11.49 -17.66
N PHE A 122 -1.13 -11.08 -16.74
CA PHE A 122 -0.79 -10.85 -15.35
C PHE A 122 -1.39 -11.94 -14.48
N TRP A 123 -0.66 -12.33 -13.45
CA TRP A 123 -1.16 -13.21 -12.41
C TRP A 123 -2.16 -12.44 -11.56
N PHE A 124 -3.38 -12.94 -11.55
CA PHE A 124 -4.44 -12.44 -10.69
C PHE A 124 -5.17 -13.63 -10.08
N ARG A 125 -5.67 -13.45 -8.86
CA ARG A 125 -6.39 -14.50 -8.16
C ARG A 125 -7.75 -14.72 -8.82
N LYS A 126 -8.05 -15.95 -9.20
CA LYS A 126 -9.32 -16.30 -9.87
C LYS A 126 -10.52 -16.22 -8.93
N ASN A 127 -10.40 -16.82 -7.75
CA ASN A 127 -11.50 -16.91 -6.78
C ASN A 127 -11.24 -15.92 -5.64
N ILE A 128 -11.77 -14.70 -5.80
CA ILE A 128 -11.57 -13.61 -4.83
C ILE A 128 -12.66 -13.54 -3.76
N VAL A 129 -13.85 -14.10 -4.01
CA VAL A 129 -14.96 -14.13 -3.03
C VAL A 129 -15.02 -15.50 -2.36
N LYS A 130 -15.31 -15.53 -1.05
CA LYS A 130 -15.56 -16.77 -0.28
C LYS A 130 -17.07 -17.03 -0.15
N GLY A 131 -17.75 -17.34 -1.25
CA GLY A 131 -19.18 -17.67 -1.22
C GLY A 131 -19.84 -17.54 -2.59
N GLU A 132 -20.98 -18.20 -2.78
CA GLU A 132 -21.83 -18.02 -3.98
C GLU A 132 -22.55 -16.66 -3.96
N ASP A 133 -22.76 -16.09 -2.76
CA ASP A 133 -23.50 -14.84 -2.58
C ASP A 133 -22.56 -13.66 -2.25
N TYR A 134 -22.21 -12.90 -3.27
CA TYR A 134 -21.31 -11.74 -3.22
C TYR A 134 -22.05 -10.44 -2.85
N THR A 135 -23.32 -10.54 -2.44
CA THR A 135 -24.20 -9.39 -2.16
C THR A 135 -24.11 -8.89 -0.72
N GLU A 136 -23.51 -9.65 0.20
CA GLU A 136 -23.42 -9.25 1.61
C GLU A 136 -22.25 -8.28 1.87
N ASN A 137 -22.57 -7.03 2.19
CA ASN A 137 -21.62 -6.05 2.74
C ASN A 137 -21.46 -6.29 4.26
N LYS A 138 -20.21 -6.26 4.76
CA LYS A 138 -19.88 -6.41 6.20
C LYS A 138 -20.60 -5.41 7.10
N HIS A 139 -20.92 -4.23 6.58
CA HIS A 139 -21.50 -3.11 7.31
C HIS A 139 -23.03 -3.00 7.15
N LEU A 140 -23.65 -3.78 6.24
CA LEU A 140 -25.11 -3.75 6.02
C LEU A 140 -25.90 -4.78 6.85
N LYS A 141 -25.25 -5.53 7.75
CA LYS A 141 -25.95 -6.53 8.58
C LYS A 141 -26.82 -5.92 9.72
N HIS A 142 -26.94 -4.59 9.82
CA HIS A 142 -27.63 -3.88 10.91
C HIS A 142 -28.62 -2.78 10.45
N CYS A 143 -29.22 -2.92 9.26
CA CYS A 143 -30.44 -2.18 8.93
C CYS A 143 -31.67 -3.08 9.06
#